data_AF-A0A7S2Z8J9-F1
#
_entry.id   AF-A0A7S2Z8J9-F1
#
_cell.length_a   1.000
_cell.length_b   1.000
_cell.length_c   1.000
_cell.angle_alpha   90.00
_cell.angle_beta   90.00
_cell.angle_gamma   90.00
#
_symmetry.space_group_name_H-M   'P 1'
#
loop_
_entity.id
_entity.type
_entity.pdbx_description
1 polymer ?
#
loop_
_entity_poly.entity_id
_entity_poly.type
_entity_poly.pdbx_seq_one_letter_code
_entity_poly.pdbx_strand_id
1 'polypeptide(L)'
;LGPMLSATSQFAPGGPKEGQFLKVFLPSVTANVGFWSTLSLNIPDFTRYAKSQKAQLTGQAIGLPVFMALFSFLGVAVTSATTVIFGEVISDPVAVVSRIQGVAPTILSLIGLMLATISTNIAANVVAPANALVNLAPREISFTKGAFITAILGIITQPWRLLSSTEGYIFTWLIGYSALLGPIAGIIIADYFLIRDRTLDVDALYQSKDGGYWYSNGYNG
;
A
#
# COMPACT_ATOMS: atom_id res chain seq x y z
N LEU A 1 5.96 -29.58 1.23
CA LEU A 1 6.31 -28.52 2.21
C LEU A 1 7.83 -28.59 2.38
N GLY A 2 8.58 -27.68 1.76
CA GLY A 2 10.05 -27.64 1.80
C GLY A 2 10.59 -27.12 3.14
N PRO A 3 11.79 -26.52 3.17
CA PRO A 3 12.52 -26.20 4.42
C PRO A 3 11.89 -25.09 5.28
N MET A 4 10.74 -24.55 4.88
CA MET A 4 10.03 -23.45 5.52
C MET A 4 9.83 -23.64 7.03
N LEU A 5 9.52 -24.85 7.48
CA LEU A 5 9.23 -25.13 8.89
C LEU A 5 10.45 -25.57 9.70
N SER A 6 11.59 -25.84 9.05
CA SER A 6 12.81 -26.35 9.67
C SER A 6 13.95 -25.33 9.73
N ALA A 7 13.79 -24.15 9.12
CA ALA A 7 14.81 -23.11 9.11
C ALA A 7 14.97 -22.45 10.49
N THR A 8 16.20 -22.42 11.00
CA THR A 8 16.52 -21.78 12.29
C THR A 8 16.55 -20.26 12.16
N SER A 9 16.05 -19.56 13.17
CA SER A 9 16.04 -18.08 13.17
C SER A 9 17.45 -17.50 13.14
N GLN A 10 17.70 -16.53 12.26
CA GLN A 10 18.98 -15.81 12.18
C GLN A 10 19.25 -14.93 13.41
N PHE A 11 18.22 -14.62 14.19
CA PHE A 11 18.29 -13.79 15.40
C PHE A 11 18.41 -14.61 16.68
N ALA A 12 18.43 -15.95 16.60
CA ALA A 12 18.64 -16.81 17.75
C ALA A 12 20.07 -16.65 18.32
N PRO A 13 20.30 -16.99 19.61
CA PRO A 13 21.64 -17.02 20.19
C PRO A 13 22.59 -17.89 19.34
N GLY A 14 23.79 -17.37 19.02
CA GLY A 14 24.75 -18.00 18.10
C GLY A 14 24.45 -17.80 16.60
N GLY A 15 23.37 -17.09 16.26
CA GLY A 15 23.00 -16.75 14.88
C GLY A 15 23.73 -15.51 14.35
N PRO A 16 23.81 -15.32 13.02
CA PRO A 16 24.56 -14.23 12.40
C PRO A 16 24.01 -12.82 12.71
N LYS A 17 22.78 -12.71 13.23
CA LYS A 17 22.13 -11.44 13.60
C LYS A 17 21.79 -11.35 15.10
N GLU A 18 22.48 -12.11 15.93
CA GLU A 18 22.31 -12.07 17.38
C GLU A 18 22.45 -10.64 17.93
N GLY A 19 21.56 -10.26 18.86
CA GLY A 19 21.55 -8.91 19.48
C GLY A 19 21.09 -7.76 18.56
N GLN A 20 20.81 -8.02 17.28
CA GLN A 20 20.41 -6.99 16.31
C GLN A 20 18.89 -6.91 16.11
N PHE A 21 18.10 -7.71 16.83
CA PHE A 21 16.66 -7.81 16.63
C PHE A 21 15.96 -6.44 16.65
N LEU A 22 16.10 -5.65 17.72
CA LEU A 22 15.43 -4.35 17.83
C LEU A 22 15.92 -3.33 16.79
N LYS A 23 17.22 -3.37 16.43
CA LYS A 23 17.82 -2.50 15.42
C LYS A 23 17.25 -2.75 14.01
N VAL A 24 16.82 -3.97 13.73
CA VAL A 24 16.18 -4.33 12.45
C VAL A 24 14.66 -4.21 12.55
N PHE A 25 14.07 -4.68 13.64
CA PHE A 25 12.64 -4.79 13.84
C PHE A 25 11.94 -3.43 13.81
N LEU A 26 12.41 -2.45 14.60
CA LEU A 26 11.74 -1.16 14.69
C LEU A 26 11.75 -0.40 13.34
N PRO A 27 12.90 -0.26 12.63
CA PRO A 27 12.88 0.32 11.28
C PRO A 27 12.03 -0.48 10.28
N SER A 28 12.01 -1.81 10.39
CA SER A 28 11.18 -2.65 9.50
C SER A 28 9.69 -2.43 9.73
N VAL A 29 9.26 -2.31 10.99
CA VAL A 29 7.87 -1.98 11.33
C VAL A 29 7.52 -0.59 10.84
N THR A 30 8.37 0.40 11.09
CA THR A 30 8.17 1.78 10.58
C THR A 30 8.07 1.80 9.07
N ALA A 31 8.97 1.12 8.36
CA ALA A 31 8.94 1.03 6.90
C ALA A 31 7.66 0.33 6.39
N ASN A 32 7.18 -0.70 7.09
CA ASN A 32 5.93 -1.37 6.73
C ASN A 32 4.70 -0.47 6.96
N VAL A 33 4.66 0.24 8.09
CA VAL A 33 3.61 1.23 8.36
C VAL A 33 3.63 2.34 7.32
N GLY A 34 4.81 2.85 6.96
CA GLY A 34 4.98 3.85 5.88
C GLY A 34 4.58 3.35 4.51
N PHE A 35 4.81 2.08 4.22
CA PHE A 35 4.39 1.47 2.98
C PHE A 35 2.85 1.45 2.87
N TRP A 36 2.15 1.20 3.98
CA TRP A 36 0.69 1.15 4.03
C TRP A 36 0.01 2.49 4.38
N SER A 37 0.75 3.52 4.78
CA SER A 37 0.18 4.77 5.25
C SER A 37 -0.58 5.52 4.17
N THR A 38 -0.08 5.54 2.94
CA THR A 38 -0.76 6.18 1.81
C THR A 38 -2.10 5.51 1.54
N LEU A 39 -2.12 4.18 1.46
CA LEU A 39 -3.37 3.45 1.28
C LEU A 39 -4.33 3.75 2.44
N SER A 40 -3.81 3.73 3.67
CA SER A 40 -4.61 3.97 4.89
C SER A 40 -5.29 5.35 4.88
N LEU A 41 -4.55 6.39 4.50
CA LEU A 41 -5.08 7.75 4.36
C LEU A 41 -6.14 7.88 3.26
N ASN A 42 -6.10 6.99 2.26
CA ASN A 42 -7.01 7.00 1.12
C ASN A 42 -8.14 5.97 1.23
N ILE A 43 -8.22 5.17 2.30
CA ILE A 43 -9.36 4.28 2.57
C ILE A 43 -10.72 5.01 2.44
N PRO A 44 -10.88 6.27 2.90
CA PRO A 44 -12.12 7.03 2.73
C PRO A 44 -12.62 7.16 1.28
N ASP A 45 -11.73 7.15 0.28
CA ASP A 45 -12.11 7.21 -1.13
C ASP A 45 -12.94 6.01 -1.57
N PHE A 46 -12.69 4.85 -0.96
CA PHE A 46 -13.46 3.64 -1.19
C PHE A 46 -14.66 3.57 -0.25
N THR A 47 -14.44 3.88 1.02
CA THR A 47 -15.47 3.64 2.02
C THR A 47 -16.60 4.67 2.01
N ARG A 48 -16.43 5.82 1.34
CA ARG A 48 -17.55 6.72 1.02
C ARG A 48 -18.66 6.05 0.20
N TYR A 49 -18.34 4.96 -0.50
CA TYR A 49 -19.29 4.14 -1.24
C TYR A 49 -19.79 2.91 -0.45
N ALA A 50 -19.33 2.74 0.80
CA ALA A 50 -19.78 1.64 1.64
C ALA A 50 -21.23 1.87 2.09
N LYS A 51 -21.99 0.78 2.19
CA LYS A 51 -23.40 0.81 2.64
C LYS A 51 -23.56 1.33 4.07
N SER A 52 -22.57 1.12 4.93
CA SER A 52 -22.55 1.58 6.31
C SER A 52 -21.14 1.49 6.91
N GLN A 53 -20.92 2.19 8.02
CA GLN A 53 -19.68 2.12 8.80
C GLN A 53 -19.40 0.69 9.29
N LYS A 54 -20.43 -0.03 9.73
CA LYS A 54 -20.29 -1.44 10.13
C LYS A 54 -19.86 -2.32 8.96
N ALA A 55 -20.42 -2.10 7.76
CA ALA A 55 -20.04 -2.85 6.57
C ALA A 55 -18.59 -2.58 6.18
N GLN A 56 -18.13 -1.33 6.23
CA GLN A 56 -16.72 -0.99 5.98
C GLN A 56 -15.79 -1.67 6.99
N LEU A 57 -16.16 -1.65 8.29
CA LEU A 57 -15.33 -2.15 9.37
C LEU A 57 -15.18 -3.67 9.26
N THR A 58 -16.31 -4.38 9.12
CA THR A 58 -16.30 -5.84 8.93
C THR A 58 -15.58 -6.23 7.65
N GLY A 59 -15.82 -5.50 6.55
CA GLY A 59 -15.18 -5.76 5.26
C GLY A 59 -13.65 -5.67 5.34
N GLN A 60 -13.11 -4.66 6.01
CA GLN A 60 -11.67 -4.50 6.16
C GLN A 60 -11.07 -5.46 7.20
N ALA A 61 -11.74 -5.62 8.35
CA ALA A 61 -11.27 -6.47 9.45
C ALA A 61 -11.22 -7.96 9.08
N ILE A 62 -12.10 -8.42 8.19
CA ILE A 62 -12.09 -9.80 7.70
C ILE A 62 -11.33 -9.89 6.38
N GLY A 63 -11.65 -9.00 5.43
CA GLY A 63 -11.09 -9.06 4.08
C GLY A 63 -9.58 -8.96 4.08
N LEU A 64 -9.00 -7.91 4.67
CA LEU A 64 -7.56 -7.71 4.61
C LEU A 64 -6.79 -8.84 5.29
N PRO A 65 -7.02 -9.20 6.57
CA PRO A 65 -6.20 -10.23 7.22
C PRO A 65 -6.33 -11.61 6.59
N VAL A 66 -7.55 -12.02 6.20
CA VAL A 66 -7.79 -13.34 5.61
C VAL A 66 -7.08 -13.46 4.26
N PHE A 67 -7.26 -12.49 3.36
CA PHE A 67 -6.60 -12.53 2.07
C PHE A 67 -5.09 -12.35 2.19
N MET A 68 -4.60 -11.47 3.08
CA MET A 68 -3.17 -11.33 3.34
C MET A 68 -2.55 -12.64 3.83
N ALA A 69 -3.19 -13.33 4.78
CA ALA A 69 -2.71 -14.62 5.28
C ALA A 69 -2.70 -15.68 4.17
N LEU A 70 -3.77 -15.75 3.37
CA LEU A 70 -3.90 -16.69 2.27
C LEU A 70 -2.85 -16.45 1.17
N PHE A 71 -2.70 -15.20 0.70
CA PHE A 71 -1.70 -14.86 -0.30
C PHE A 71 -0.27 -15.02 0.22
N SER A 72 -0.01 -14.68 1.48
CA SER A 72 1.30 -14.93 2.10
C SER A 72 1.62 -16.41 2.16
N PHE A 73 0.65 -17.24 2.58
CA PHE A 73 0.81 -18.69 2.58
C PHE A 73 1.05 -19.24 1.17
N LEU A 74 0.24 -18.83 0.19
CA LEU A 74 0.40 -19.26 -1.21
C LEU A 74 1.77 -18.87 -1.76
N GLY A 75 2.24 -17.64 -1.51
CA GLY A 75 3.56 -17.20 -1.93
C GLY A 75 4.67 -18.09 -1.35
N VAL A 76 4.64 -18.32 -0.04
CA VAL A 76 5.63 -19.20 0.62
C VAL A 76 5.50 -20.65 0.13
N ALA A 77 4.29 -21.16 -0.06
CA ALA A 77 4.07 -22.53 -0.55
C ALA A 77 4.61 -22.70 -1.98
N VAL A 78 4.36 -21.74 -2.88
CA VAL A 78 4.87 -21.75 -4.26
C VAL A 78 6.39 -21.63 -4.27
N THR A 79 6.96 -20.66 -3.54
CA THR A 79 8.42 -20.52 -3.41
C THR A 79 9.07 -21.74 -2.77
N SER A 80 8.40 -22.41 -1.84
CA SER A 80 8.89 -23.66 -1.28
C SER A 80 8.80 -24.83 -2.27
N ALA A 81 7.80 -24.84 -3.16
CA ALA A 81 7.66 -25.86 -4.18
C ALA A 81 8.72 -25.73 -5.29
N THR A 82 9.15 -24.50 -5.61
CA THR A 82 10.22 -24.27 -6.60
C THR A 82 11.53 -24.93 -6.20
N THR A 83 11.85 -25.00 -4.90
CA THR A 83 13.01 -25.74 -4.40
C THR A 83 12.94 -27.23 -4.71
N VAL A 84 11.75 -27.83 -4.64
CA VAL A 84 11.56 -29.28 -4.89
C VAL A 84 11.50 -29.57 -6.40
N ILE A 85 10.86 -28.69 -7.18
CA ILE A 85 10.60 -28.91 -8.60
C ILE A 85 11.81 -28.50 -9.46
N PHE A 86 12.42 -27.35 -9.14
CA PHE A 86 13.48 -26.72 -9.93
C PHE A 86 14.86 -26.76 -9.26
N GLY A 87 14.95 -27.20 -8.00
CA GLY A 87 16.22 -27.29 -7.25
C GLY A 87 16.74 -25.96 -6.71
N GLU A 88 16.04 -24.86 -6.94
CA GLU A 88 16.41 -23.52 -6.49
C GLU A 88 15.20 -22.75 -5.94
N VAL A 89 15.46 -21.75 -5.08
CA VAL A 89 14.41 -20.89 -4.54
C VAL A 89 14.10 -19.78 -5.55
N ILE A 90 12.93 -19.85 -6.17
CA ILE A 90 12.41 -18.79 -7.03
C ILE A 90 11.26 -18.09 -6.30
N SER A 91 11.46 -16.82 -5.95
CA SER A 91 10.46 -15.96 -5.28
C SER A 91 9.74 -15.01 -6.23
N ASP A 92 10.33 -14.72 -7.40
CA ASP A 92 9.69 -13.88 -8.42
C ASP A 92 8.63 -14.70 -9.17
N PRO A 93 7.33 -14.35 -9.06
CA PRO A 93 6.27 -15.08 -9.73
C PRO A 93 6.39 -15.05 -11.26
N VAL A 94 6.97 -14.01 -11.85
CA VAL A 94 7.22 -13.95 -13.30
C VAL A 94 8.27 -14.98 -13.70
N ALA A 95 9.35 -15.08 -12.91
CA ALA A 95 10.37 -16.10 -13.10
C ALA A 95 9.85 -17.52 -12.86
N VAL A 96 8.86 -17.73 -11.98
CA VAL A 96 8.21 -19.04 -11.84
C VAL A 96 7.42 -19.39 -13.09
N VAL A 97 6.65 -18.44 -13.65
CA VAL A 97 5.85 -18.67 -14.85
C VAL A 97 6.72 -18.96 -16.08
N SER A 98 7.91 -18.36 -16.18
CA SER A 98 8.84 -18.65 -17.28
C SER A 98 9.41 -20.08 -17.27
N ARG A 99 9.30 -20.79 -16.14
CA ARG A 99 9.72 -22.18 -15.97
C ARG A 99 8.57 -23.19 -16.19
N ILE A 100 7.33 -22.71 -16.36
CA ILE A 100 6.17 -23.58 -16.61
C ILE A 100 6.27 -24.16 -18.02
N GLN A 101 6.12 -25.48 -18.12
CA GLN A 101 6.05 -26.17 -19.41
C GLN A 101 4.62 -26.20 -19.95
N GLY A 102 4.47 -25.95 -21.25
CA GLY A 102 3.19 -26.00 -21.96
C GLY A 102 2.58 -24.61 -22.21
N VAL A 103 2.12 -24.39 -23.44
CA VAL A 103 1.61 -23.07 -23.88
C VAL A 103 0.37 -22.64 -23.11
N ALA A 104 -0.60 -23.54 -22.93
CA ALA A 104 -1.87 -23.24 -22.27
C ALA A 104 -1.70 -22.79 -20.80
N PRO A 105 -1.00 -23.54 -19.91
CA PRO A 105 -0.81 -23.13 -18.51
C PRO A 105 0.03 -21.86 -18.38
N THR A 106 1.00 -21.63 -19.27
CA THR A 106 1.78 -20.39 -19.28
C THR A 106 0.92 -19.18 -19.62
N ILE A 107 0.09 -19.27 -20.67
CA ILE A 107 -0.84 -18.18 -21.04
C ILE A 107 -1.81 -17.88 -19.89
N LEU A 108 -2.41 -18.91 -19.29
CA LEU A 108 -3.34 -18.73 -18.17
C LEU A 108 -2.67 -18.03 -16.99
N SER A 109 -1.43 -18.41 -16.68
CA SER A 109 -0.65 -17.82 -15.59
C SER A 109 -0.31 -16.35 -15.86
N LEU A 110 0.10 -16.02 -17.10
CA LEU A 110 0.40 -14.64 -17.49
C LEU A 110 -0.84 -13.74 -17.45
N ILE A 111 -2.00 -14.24 -17.89
CA ILE A 111 -3.27 -13.51 -17.76
C ILE A 111 -3.58 -13.27 -16.29
N GLY A 112 -3.45 -14.29 -15.44
CA GLY A 112 -3.65 -14.16 -13.99
C GLY A 112 -2.74 -13.10 -13.36
N LEU A 113 -1.44 -13.13 -13.68
CA LEU A 113 -0.47 -12.15 -13.19
C LEU A 113 -0.79 -10.73 -13.66
N MET A 114 -1.18 -10.57 -14.93
CA MET A 114 -1.57 -9.29 -15.50
C MET A 114 -2.82 -8.73 -14.78
N LEU A 115 -3.86 -9.55 -14.60
CA LEU A 115 -5.07 -9.15 -13.90
C LEU A 115 -4.80 -8.78 -12.44
N ALA A 116 -4.00 -9.57 -11.72
CA ALA A 116 -3.62 -9.30 -10.34
C ALA A 116 -2.84 -7.97 -10.22
N THR A 117 -1.91 -7.73 -11.15
CA THR A 117 -1.10 -6.50 -11.18
C THR A 117 -1.97 -5.28 -11.47
N ILE A 118 -2.82 -5.34 -12.49
CA ILE A 118 -3.68 -4.22 -12.90
C ILE A 118 -4.70 -3.91 -11.81
N SER A 119 -5.40 -4.92 -11.28
CA SER A 119 -6.44 -4.73 -10.27
C SER A 119 -5.88 -4.09 -8.99
N THR A 120 -4.74 -4.59 -8.51
CA THR A 120 -4.09 -4.05 -7.31
C THR A 120 -3.53 -2.65 -7.55
N ASN A 121 -2.90 -2.41 -8.71
CA ASN A 121 -2.26 -1.13 -8.99
C ASN A 121 -3.29 0.00 -9.19
N ILE A 122 -4.39 -0.26 -9.90
CA ILE A 122 -5.46 0.73 -10.07
C ILE A 122 -6.03 1.12 -8.70
N ALA A 123 -6.40 0.13 -7.89
CA ALA A 123 -6.98 0.39 -6.57
C ALA A 123 -6.00 1.10 -5.63
N ALA A 124 -4.76 0.63 -5.52
CA ALA A 124 -3.81 1.16 -4.55
C ALA A 124 -3.18 2.50 -4.98
N ASN A 125 -2.90 2.68 -6.28
CA ASN A 125 -1.99 3.73 -6.75
C ASN A 125 -2.61 4.73 -7.73
N VAL A 126 -3.79 4.45 -8.30
CA VAL A 126 -4.41 5.36 -9.29
C VAL A 126 -5.61 6.11 -8.71
N VAL A 127 -6.45 5.46 -7.92
CA VAL A 127 -7.71 6.03 -7.42
C VAL A 127 -7.47 7.30 -6.60
N ALA A 128 -6.56 7.25 -5.62
CA ALA A 128 -6.30 8.36 -4.71
C ALA A 128 -5.77 9.63 -5.39
N PRO A 129 -4.65 9.58 -6.15
CA PRO A 129 -4.16 10.76 -6.85
C PRO A 129 -5.15 11.27 -7.91
N ALA A 130 -5.93 10.39 -8.56
CA ALA A 130 -6.99 10.82 -9.47
C ALA A 130 -8.08 11.61 -8.73
N ASN A 131 -8.53 11.13 -7.55
CA ASN A 131 -9.48 11.87 -6.71
C ASN A 131 -8.91 13.20 -6.22
N ALA A 132 -7.63 13.24 -5.83
CA ALA A 132 -6.96 14.47 -5.42
C ALA A 132 -6.97 15.51 -6.55
N LEU A 133 -6.67 15.11 -7.80
CA LEU A 133 -6.71 16.00 -8.96
C LEU A 133 -8.13 16.48 -9.28
N VAL A 134 -9.13 15.59 -9.16
CA VAL A 134 -10.54 15.97 -9.32
C VAL A 134 -10.95 16.99 -8.26
N ASN A 135 -10.55 16.81 -7.00
CA ASN A 135 -10.86 17.74 -5.92
C ASN A 135 -10.14 19.09 -6.09
N LEU A 136 -8.95 19.11 -6.68
CA LEU A 136 -8.19 20.33 -6.95
C LEU A 136 -8.81 21.20 -8.04
N ALA A 137 -9.32 20.58 -9.11
CA ALA A 137 -9.91 21.29 -10.25
C ALA A 137 -11.18 20.57 -10.78
N PRO A 138 -12.27 20.55 -10.00
CA PRO A 138 -13.45 19.70 -10.29
C PRO A 138 -14.19 20.08 -11.57
N ARG A 139 -14.04 21.33 -12.05
CA ARG A 139 -14.63 21.79 -13.30
C ARG A 139 -13.83 21.37 -14.55
N GLU A 140 -12.55 21.03 -14.39
CA GLU A 140 -11.62 20.80 -15.50
C GLU A 140 -11.08 19.37 -15.58
N ILE A 141 -11.10 18.65 -14.45
CA ILE A 141 -10.53 17.32 -14.32
C ILE A 141 -11.63 16.34 -13.94
N SER A 142 -11.97 15.46 -14.89
CA SER A 142 -12.76 14.26 -14.63
C SER A 142 -11.87 13.16 -14.06
N PHE A 143 -12.48 12.15 -13.41
CA PHE A 143 -11.75 11.00 -12.87
C PHE A 143 -10.86 10.32 -13.94
N THR A 144 -11.38 10.10 -15.15
CA THR A 144 -10.61 9.52 -16.26
C THR A 144 -9.38 10.36 -16.61
N LYS A 145 -9.55 11.69 -16.71
CA LYS A 145 -8.44 12.61 -16.98
C LYS A 145 -7.41 12.60 -15.84
N GLY A 146 -7.87 12.61 -14.59
CA GLY A 146 -7.01 12.50 -13.40
C GLY A 146 -6.23 11.19 -13.35
N ALA A 147 -6.85 10.06 -13.73
CA ALA A 147 -6.19 8.76 -13.81
C ALA A 147 -5.08 8.74 -14.88
N PHE A 148 -5.32 9.32 -16.06
CA PHE A 148 -4.29 9.44 -17.10
C PHE A 148 -3.12 10.34 -16.66
N ILE A 149 -3.41 11.48 -16.05
CA ILE A 149 -2.38 12.38 -15.50
C ILE A 149 -1.54 11.64 -14.46
N THR A 150 -2.19 10.91 -13.55
CA THR A 150 -1.51 10.09 -12.54
C THR A 150 -0.58 9.06 -13.18
N ALA A 151 -1.06 8.33 -14.19
CA ALA A 151 -0.26 7.31 -14.87
C ALA A 151 0.99 7.92 -15.54
N ILE A 152 0.83 9.07 -16.21
CA ILE A 152 1.93 9.78 -16.87
C ILE A 152 2.96 10.24 -15.82
N LEU A 153 2.50 10.89 -14.74
CA LEU A 153 3.38 11.34 -13.66
C LEU A 153 4.11 10.16 -12.99
N GLY A 154 3.41 9.04 -12.77
CA GLY A 154 4.00 7.81 -12.24
C GLY A 154 5.17 7.31 -13.09
N ILE A 155 5.03 7.31 -14.42
CA ILE A 155 6.12 6.92 -15.34
C ILE A 155 7.26 7.93 -15.29
N ILE A 156 6.95 9.23 -15.29
CA ILE A 156 7.95 10.32 -15.27
C ILE A 156 8.81 10.28 -13.98
N THR A 157 8.23 9.87 -12.85
CA THR A 157 9.00 9.75 -11.59
C THR A 157 10.06 8.64 -11.61
N GLN A 158 10.05 7.77 -12.63
CA GLN A 158 11.02 6.67 -12.80
C GLN A 158 11.25 5.84 -11.52
N PRO A 159 10.19 5.27 -10.92
CA PRO A 159 10.29 4.61 -9.60
C PRO A 159 11.26 3.43 -9.59
N TRP A 160 11.53 2.79 -10.73
CA TRP A 160 12.53 1.72 -10.84
C TRP A 160 13.95 2.16 -10.47
N ARG A 161 14.29 3.45 -10.59
CA ARG A 161 15.58 3.96 -10.15
C ARG A 161 15.70 3.98 -8.62
N LEU A 162 14.61 4.28 -7.91
CA LEU A 162 14.55 4.19 -6.45
C LEU A 162 14.66 2.73 -5.97
N LEU A 163 14.06 1.79 -6.70
CA LEU A 163 14.09 0.35 -6.39
C LEU A 163 15.45 -0.31 -6.67
N SER A 164 16.38 0.38 -7.35
CA SER A 164 17.70 -0.17 -7.68
C SER A 164 18.58 -0.45 -6.46
N SER A 165 18.28 0.15 -5.30
CA SER A 165 18.96 -0.13 -4.04
C SER A 165 17.95 -0.42 -2.92
N THR A 166 18.03 -1.61 -2.33
CA THR A 166 17.17 -2.00 -1.20
C THR A 166 17.37 -1.09 0.01
N GLU A 167 18.62 -0.69 0.26
CA GLU A 167 18.97 0.20 1.36
C GLU A 167 18.39 1.61 1.15
N GLY A 168 18.54 2.19 -0.04
CA GLY A 168 17.96 3.49 -0.37
C GLY A 168 16.42 3.48 -0.36
N TYR A 169 15.80 2.38 -0.79
CA TYR A 169 14.35 2.25 -0.74
C TYR A 169 13.81 2.18 0.69
N ILE A 170 14.37 1.31 1.52
CA ILE A 170 13.89 1.10 2.89
C ILE A 170 14.28 2.27 3.79
N PHE A 171 15.57 2.60 3.86
CA PHE A 171 16.09 3.51 4.88
C PHE A 171 15.99 4.99 4.49
N THR A 172 16.02 5.32 3.20
CA THR A 172 15.92 6.73 2.77
C THR A 172 14.49 7.08 2.41
N TRP A 173 13.85 6.28 1.54
CA TRP A 173 12.52 6.61 1.04
C TRP A 173 11.42 6.27 2.05
N LEU A 174 11.24 5.00 2.42
CA LEU A 174 10.12 4.61 3.29
C LEU A 174 10.17 5.27 4.66
N ILE A 175 11.34 5.33 5.30
CA ILE A 175 11.47 6.01 6.61
C ILE A 175 11.21 7.51 6.48
N GLY A 176 11.84 8.19 5.51
CA GLY A 176 11.63 9.63 5.29
C GLY A 176 10.17 9.96 4.97
N TYR A 177 9.53 9.14 4.15
CA TYR A 177 8.13 9.26 3.79
C TYR A 177 7.19 9.02 5.00
N SER A 178 7.50 8.01 5.82
CA SER A 178 6.76 7.73 7.07
C SER A 178 6.83 8.90 8.04
N ALA A 179 7.99 9.54 8.16
CA ALA A 179 8.20 10.68 9.05
C ALA A 179 7.35 11.90 8.65
N LEU A 180 6.99 12.02 7.37
CA LEU A 180 6.11 13.09 6.88
C LEU A 180 4.63 12.72 6.99
N LEU A 181 4.24 11.52 6.60
CA LEU A 181 2.83 11.10 6.64
C LEU A 181 2.30 10.83 8.04
N GLY A 182 3.15 10.36 8.97
CA GLY A 182 2.76 10.07 10.34
C GLY A 182 2.13 11.30 11.04
N PRO A 183 2.80 12.46 11.06
CA PRO A 183 2.23 13.69 11.62
C PRO A 183 0.94 14.13 10.94
N ILE A 184 0.85 14.04 9.60
CA ILE A 184 -0.37 14.41 8.86
C ILE A 184 -1.56 13.53 9.31
N ALA A 185 -1.36 12.21 9.37
CA ALA A 185 -2.36 11.28 9.86
C ALA A 185 -2.76 11.60 11.31
N GLY A 186 -1.77 11.89 12.17
CA GLY A 186 -2.00 12.26 13.56
C GLY A 186 -2.85 13.51 13.72
N ILE A 187 -2.57 14.57 12.94
CA ILE A 187 -3.34 15.82 12.96
C ILE A 187 -4.79 15.56 12.54
N ILE A 188 -5.01 14.81 11.45
CA ILE A 188 -6.37 14.49 10.95
C ILE A 188 -7.16 13.72 12.01
N ILE A 189 -6.54 12.71 12.65
CA ILE A 189 -7.19 11.92 13.70
C ILE A 189 -7.49 12.77 14.93
N ALA A 190 -6.54 13.58 15.38
CA ALA A 190 -6.70 14.44 16.56
C ALA A 190 -7.78 15.51 16.33
N ASP A 191 -7.78 16.17 15.17
CA ASP A 191 -8.81 17.16 14.81
C ASP A 191 -10.20 16.52 14.81
N TYR A 192 -10.36 15.37 14.16
CA TYR A 192 -11.67 14.72 14.06
C TYR A 192 -12.18 14.16 15.40
N PHE A 193 -11.35 13.43 16.14
CA PHE A 193 -11.81 12.74 17.36
C PHE A 193 -11.68 13.56 18.64
N LEU A 194 -10.63 14.37 18.78
CA LEU A 194 -10.36 15.09 20.03
C LEU A 194 -10.89 16.52 20.01
N ILE A 195 -10.75 17.23 18.89
CA ILE A 195 -11.17 18.64 18.79
C ILE A 195 -12.65 18.73 18.42
N ARG A 196 -13.09 17.94 17.43
CA ARG A 196 -14.45 18.04 16.86
C ARG A 196 -15.43 16.99 17.36
N ASP A 197 -15.01 16.07 18.22
CA ASP A 197 -15.78 14.92 18.71
C ASP A 197 -16.65 14.27 17.61
N ARG A 198 -16.01 13.95 16.49
CA ARG A 198 -16.62 13.26 15.33
C ARG A 198 -17.75 14.04 14.65
N THR A 199 -17.86 15.35 14.88
CA THR A 199 -18.88 16.21 14.29
C THR A 199 -18.24 17.14 13.26
N LEU A 200 -18.63 16.99 12.00
CA LEU A 200 -18.19 17.85 10.89
C LEU A 200 -19.41 18.55 10.29
N ASP A 201 -19.29 19.86 10.10
CA ASP A 201 -20.16 20.61 9.19
C ASP A 201 -19.74 20.28 7.76
N VAL A 202 -20.56 19.53 7.03
CA VAL A 202 -20.26 19.10 5.66
C VAL A 202 -20.41 20.26 4.68
N ASP A 203 -21.37 21.15 4.89
CA ASP A 203 -21.64 22.26 3.98
C ASP A 203 -20.48 23.26 4.03
N ALA A 204 -19.96 23.53 5.23
CA ALA A 204 -18.80 24.40 5.39
C ALA A 204 -17.51 23.85 4.73
N LEU A 205 -17.38 22.52 4.51
CA LEU A 205 -16.22 21.93 3.82
C LEU A 205 -16.16 22.32 2.33
N TYR A 206 -17.30 22.68 1.75
CA TYR A 206 -17.41 23.10 0.35
C TYR A 206 -17.55 24.61 0.18
N GLN A 207 -17.50 25.37 1.28
CA GLN A 207 -17.53 26.82 1.27
C GLN A 207 -16.12 27.38 1.29
N SER A 208 -15.88 28.46 0.53
CA SER A 208 -14.59 29.17 0.54
C SER A 208 -14.55 30.17 1.69
N LYS A 209 -14.49 31.48 1.42
CA LYS A 209 -14.27 32.53 2.42
C LYS A 209 -15.27 32.57 3.58
N ASP A 210 -16.48 32.09 3.34
CA ASP A 210 -17.59 32.15 4.30
C ASP A 210 -17.70 30.87 5.17
N GLY A 211 -16.90 29.84 4.88
CA GLY A 211 -16.94 28.56 5.58
C GLY A 211 -16.12 28.55 6.87
N GLY A 212 -16.59 27.83 7.88
CA GLY A 212 -15.90 27.67 9.17
C GLY A 212 -14.51 27.02 9.10
N TYR A 213 -14.13 26.45 7.95
CA TYR A 213 -12.81 25.87 7.71
C TYR A 213 -11.89 26.75 6.84
N TRP A 214 -12.28 27.99 6.54
CA TRP A 214 -11.44 28.91 5.76
C TRP A 214 -10.25 29.46 6.56
N TYR A 215 -10.40 29.59 7.89
CA TYR A 215 -9.36 30.15 8.78
C TYR A 215 -8.74 31.44 8.21
N SER A 216 -7.41 31.56 8.22
CA SER A 216 -6.69 32.72 7.68
C SER A 216 -6.36 32.49 6.20
N ASN A 217 -7.23 32.97 5.32
CA ASN A 217 -7.05 32.93 3.86
C ASN A 217 -6.90 31.51 3.28
N GLY A 218 -7.64 30.54 3.83
CA GLY A 218 -7.58 29.13 3.44
C GLY A 218 -6.55 28.31 4.21
N TYR A 219 -5.85 28.90 5.18
CA TYR A 219 -4.79 28.23 5.96
C TYR A 219 -5.11 28.23 7.46
N ASN A 220 -5.04 27.04 8.05
CA ASN A 220 -5.04 26.85 9.49
C ASN A 220 -3.58 26.92 9.99
N GLY A 221 -3.24 28.01 10.68
CA GLY A 221 -1.88 28.31 11.16
C GLY A 221 -1.80 28.33 12.67
#